data_AF-A0A7Y1YPV2-F1
#
_entry.id   AF-A0A7Y1YPV2-F1
#
_cell.length_a   1.000
_cell.length_b   1.000
_cell.length_c   1.000
_cell.angle_alpha   90.00
_cell.angle_beta   90.00
_cell.angle_gamma   90.00
#
_symmetry.space_group_name_H-M   'P 1'
#
loop_
_entity.id
_entity.type
_entity.pdbx_description
1 polymer ?
#
loop_
_entity_poly.entity_id
_entity_poly.type
_entity_poly.pdbx_seq_one_letter_code
_entity_poly.pdbx_strand_id
1 'polypeptide(L)'
;SKIEQKVGLTDVTVEYSRPSMKGRTIFGELVPYDNLWRTGANARTKITFSDDIKFGGTDVKAGSYGLLTVPGMSSWDVILYEEANGGGTPAEWDDNKVAAKVSAEVRALPWDVESFTIVIGGLSNTGANIGFFWEKSSVSVPFEVPTDALASKSIEAVMAGPSGNEYFSAASYYFESGKDLDKAKGWIDKAVEMNENAFWMMRVQSLIYAKMGDTKGAIEAAKRSLAVAKAAGNDDYVRMNSASLKEWGAM
;
A
#
# COMPACT_ATOMS: atom_id res chain seq x y z
N SER A 1 4.42 24.27 5.89
CA SER A 1 5.10 23.82 4.66
C SER A 1 4.74 22.38 4.39
N LYS A 2 4.66 22.00 3.12
CA LYS A 2 4.38 20.64 2.68
C LYS A 2 5.43 20.23 1.66
N ILE A 3 5.97 19.04 1.79
CA ILE A 3 6.85 18.39 0.83
C ILE A 3 6.11 17.15 0.34
N GLU A 4 6.02 16.97 -0.97
CA GLU A 4 5.50 15.76 -1.60
C GLU A 4 6.60 15.25 -2.53
N GLN A 5 7.08 14.05 -2.27
CA GLN A 5 8.20 13.45 -2.99
C GLN A 5 7.92 11.97 -3.23
N LYS A 6 7.99 11.54 -4.48
CA LYS A 6 8.06 10.12 -4.82
C LYS A 6 9.50 9.63 -4.67
N VAL A 7 9.70 8.57 -3.92
CA VAL A 7 10.99 7.88 -3.72
C VAL A 7 10.82 6.46 -4.22
N GLY A 8 11.51 6.10 -5.30
CA GLY A 8 11.21 4.87 -6.03
C GLY A 8 9.75 4.88 -6.51
N LEU A 9 8.93 3.96 -6.00
CA LEU A 9 7.49 3.94 -6.26
C LEU A 9 6.64 4.52 -5.13
N THR A 10 7.23 4.73 -3.95
CA THR A 10 6.55 5.16 -2.73
C THR A 10 6.39 6.68 -2.67
N ASP A 11 5.19 7.13 -2.35
CA ASP A 11 4.88 8.54 -2.07
C ASP A 11 5.19 8.88 -0.61
N VAL A 12 6.01 9.91 -0.43
CA VAL A 12 6.42 10.43 0.87
C VAL A 12 5.94 11.87 1.00
N THR A 13 5.18 12.15 2.05
CA THR A 13 4.69 13.50 2.35
C THR A 13 5.20 13.96 3.71
N VAL A 14 5.70 15.19 3.80
CA VAL A 14 6.07 15.83 5.07
C VAL A 14 5.33 17.14 5.22
N GLU A 15 4.54 17.27 6.28
CA GLU A 15 3.82 18.47 6.67
C GLU A 15 4.41 19.02 7.96
N TYR A 16 4.97 20.23 7.91
CA TYR A 16 5.70 20.80 9.04
C TYR A 16 5.66 22.32 9.07
N SER A 17 5.86 22.90 10.25
CA SER A 17 6.08 24.34 10.41
C SER A 17 7.56 24.67 10.49
N ARG A 18 7.95 25.82 9.92
CA ARG A 18 9.34 26.28 9.82
C ARG A 18 9.61 27.45 10.77
N PRO A 19 9.90 27.22 12.06
CA PRO A 19 10.35 28.29 12.95
C PRO A 19 11.67 28.89 12.48
N SER A 20 11.88 30.18 12.78
CA SER A 20 13.10 30.92 12.44
C SER A 20 13.94 31.25 13.69
N MET A 21 15.25 31.41 13.53
CA MET A 21 16.17 31.74 14.61
C MET A 21 15.85 33.11 15.20
N LYS A 22 15.68 34.13 14.34
CA LYS A 22 15.47 35.53 14.76
C LYS A 22 16.54 36.01 15.76
N GLY A 23 17.80 35.63 15.53
CA GLY A 23 18.95 35.98 16.38
C GLY A 23 19.03 35.25 17.72
N ARG A 24 18.22 34.20 17.95
CA ARG A 24 18.28 33.36 19.15
C ARG A 24 19.16 32.14 18.93
N THR A 25 19.84 31.68 19.99
CA THR A 25 20.40 30.33 20.07
C THR A 25 19.26 29.32 20.02
N ILE A 26 19.37 28.31 19.16
CA ILE A 26 18.30 27.33 19.01
C ILE A 26 18.51 26.16 19.94
N PHE A 27 19.55 25.36 19.69
CA PHE A 27 19.77 24.13 20.43
C PHE A 27 20.51 24.39 21.75
N GLY A 28 19.94 23.90 22.85
CA GLY A 28 20.41 24.17 24.21
C GLY A 28 19.70 25.35 24.89
N GLU A 29 18.94 26.17 24.14
CA GLU A 29 18.12 27.25 24.70
C GLU A 29 16.65 27.12 24.27
N LEU A 30 16.31 27.53 23.03
CA LEU A 30 14.92 27.47 22.55
C LEU A 30 14.40 26.03 22.45
N VAL A 31 15.29 25.13 22.01
CA VAL A 31 15.08 23.69 21.98
C VAL A 31 16.10 23.07 22.94
N PRO A 32 15.70 22.75 24.18
CA PRO A 32 16.61 22.16 25.15
C PRO A 32 17.16 20.82 24.66
N TYR A 33 18.43 20.55 24.95
CA TYR A 33 18.99 19.23 24.71
C TYR A 33 18.31 18.18 25.61
N ASP A 34 18.35 16.93 25.17
CA ASP A 34 17.86 15.75 25.89
C ASP A 34 16.37 15.81 26.26
N ASN A 35 15.62 16.69 25.59
CA ASN A 35 14.18 16.86 25.75
C ASN A 35 13.45 16.53 24.46
N LEU A 36 12.28 15.91 24.59
CA LEU A 36 11.43 15.59 23.46
C LEU A 36 10.92 16.87 22.80
N TRP A 37 11.07 16.93 21.49
CA TRP A 37 10.65 18.04 20.65
C TRP A 37 9.75 17.55 19.52
N ARG A 38 8.73 18.36 19.20
CA ARG A 38 7.79 18.15 18.09
C ARG A 38 8.39 18.30 16.68
N THR A 39 9.71 18.51 16.58
CA THR A 39 10.48 18.66 15.33
C THR A 39 9.89 19.73 14.41
N GLY A 40 9.57 20.91 14.97
CA GLY A 40 8.92 22.00 14.29
C GLY A 40 8.23 22.99 15.24
N ALA A 41 7.20 23.67 14.74
CA ALA A 41 6.41 24.65 15.49
C ALA A 41 4.90 24.42 15.34
N ASN A 42 4.11 24.90 16.31
CA ASN A 42 2.65 24.79 16.32
C ASN A 42 2.20 23.31 16.30
N ALA A 43 1.69 22.83 15.16
CA ALA A 43 1.36 21.43 14.97
C ALA A 43 2.62 20.54 14.96
N ARG A 44 2.45 19.31 15.42
CA ARG A 44 3.47 18.27 15.28
C ARG A 44 3.80 18.07 13.80
N THR A 45 5.09 17.90 13.50
CA THR A 45 5.48 17.53 12.14
C THR A 45 4.92 16.16 11.81
N LYS A 46 4.25 16.05 10.67
CA LYS A 46 3.66 14.81 10.18
C LYS A 46 4.46 14.32 8.98
N ILE A 47 4.74 13.02 8.96
CA ILE A 47 5.32 12.33 7.82
C ILE A 47 4.43 11.15 7.44
N THR A 48 4.20 10.97 6.14
CA THR A 48 3.32 9.92 5.61
C THR A 48 4.06 9.14 4.52
N PHE A 49 3.94 7.82 4.56
CA PHE A 49 4.47 6.89 3.56
C PHE A 49 3.31 6.08 2.95
N SER A 50 3.27 5.95 1.63
CA SER A 50 2.25 5.14 0.93
C SER A 50 2.47 3.64 1.04
N ASP A 51 3.68 3.20 1.35
CA ASP A 51 4.09 1.80 1.43
C ASP A 51 4.86 1.53 2.73
N ASP A 52 4.98 0.25 3.08
CA ASP A 52 5.89 -0.19 4.14
C ASP A 52 7.33 0.18 3.74
N ILE A 53 8.11 0.73 4.68
CA ILE A 53 9.49 1.19 4.47
C ILE A 53 10.42 0.67 5.56
N LYS A 54 11.74 0.82 5.37
CA LYS A 54 12.72 0.70 6.47
C LYS A 54 13.22 2.08 6.85
N PHE A 55 12.95 2.55 8.07
CA PHE A 55 13.42 3.83 8.58
C PHE A 55 14.64 3.61 9.48
N GLY A 56 15.83 4.04 9.05
CA GLY A 56 17.09 3.76 9.75
C GLY A 56 17.34 2.29 10.05
N GLY A 57 16.85 1.39 9.19
CA GLY A 57 16.94 -0.07 9.36
C GLY A 57 15.75 -0.72 10.10
N THR A 58 14.85 0.05 10.71
CA THR A 58 13.64 -0.46 11.37
C THR A 58 12.48 -0.56 10.38
N ASP A 59 11.78 -1.71 10.34
CA ASP A 59 10.58 -1.87 9.52
C ASP A 59 9.43 -1.00 10.05
N VAL A 60 8.83 -0.21 9.17
CA VAL A 60 7.73 0.72 9.47
C VAL A 60 6.63 0.49 8.45
N LYS A 61 5.39 0.42 8.93
CA LYS A 61 4.22 0.20 8.07
C LYS A 61 3.86 1.46 7.27
N ALA A 62 3.18 1.25 6.14
CA ALA A 62 2.52 2.34 5.43
C ALA A 62 1.58 3.08 6.39
N GLY A 63 1.63 4.41 6.39
CA GLY A 63 0.87 5.19 7.36
C GLY A 63 1.38 6.61 7.55
N SER A 64 0.72 7.32 8.46
CA SER A 64 1.10 8.66 8.89
C SER A 64 1.63 8.62 10.31
N TYR A 65 2.73 9.32 10.55
CA TYR A 65 3.44 9.34 11.81
C TYR A 65 3.74 10.78 12.23
N GLY A 66 3.76 11.01 13.54
CA GLY A 66 4.33 12.20 14.16
C GLY A 66 5.83 12.07 14.18
N LEU A 67 6.53 13.03 13.58
CA LEU A 67 7.98 13.09 13.58
C LEU A 67 8.46 13.87 14.80
N LEU A 68 9.00 13.14 15.77
CA LEU A 68 9.52 13.69 17.02
C LEU A 68 11.03 13.53 17.07
N THR A 69 11.71 14.37 17.83
CA THR A 69 13.15 14.27 18.03
C THR A 69 13.52 14.52 19.47
N VAL A 70 14.56 13.86 19.98
CA VAL A 70 15.29 14.26 21.18
C VAL A 70 16.65 14.77 20.74
N PRO A 71 16.86 16.10 20.67
CA PRO A 71 18.14 16.66 20.23
C PRO A 71 19.20 16.50 21.31
N GLY A 72 20.36 15.96 20.96
CA GLY A 72 21.58 16.02 21.76
C GLY A 72 22.67 16.84 21.05
N MET A 73 23.81 17.04 21.73
CA MET A 73 24.93 17.79 21.15
C MET A 73 25.62 17.03 20.01
N SER A 74 25.76 15.71 20.12
CA SER A 74 26.45 14.86 19.13
C SER A 74 25.50 14.06 18.24
N SER A 75 24.29 13.78 18.71
CA SER A 75 23.31 12.96 18.01
C SER A 75 21.90 13.37 18.37
N TRP A 76 20.95 13.15 17.47
CA TRP A 76 19.53 13.27 17.73
C TRP A 76 18.89 11.89 17.66
N ASP A 77 18.00 11.58 18.60
CA ASP A 77 17.08 10.47 18.43
C ASP A 77 15.88 10.96 17.62
N VAL A 78 15.73 10.46 16.40
CA VAL A 78 14.61 10.76 15.49
C VAL A 78 13.58 9.64 15.59
N ILE A 79 12.33 10.02 15.84
CA ILE A 79 11.26 9.10 16.22
C ILE A 79 10.07 9.25 15.28
N LEU A 80 9.58 8.12 14.77
CA LEU A 80 8.27 8.01 14.14
C LEU A 80 7.27 7.51 15.18
N TYR A 81 6.28 8.34 15.49
CA TYR A 81 5.26 8.07 16.50
C TYR A 81 3.89 7.90 15.85
N GLU A 82 3.12 6.88 16.21
CA GLU A 82 1.85 6.55 15.54
C GLU A 82 0.80 7.68 15.66
N GLU A 83 0.88 8.53 16.69
CA GLU A 83 0.04 9.73 16.76
C GLU A 83 0.58 10.84 15.85
N ALA A 84 0.05 10.89 14.64
CA ALA A 84 0.44 11.88 13.63
C ALA A 84 -0.13 13.30 13.83
N ASN A 85 -1.17 13.45 14.66
CA ASN A 85 -1.90 14.70 14.84
C ASN A 85 -1.66 15.30 16.24
N GLY A 86 -1.90 16.61 16.38
CA GLY A 86 -1.81 17.33 17.65
C GLY A 86 -0.83 18.51 17.59
N GLY A 87 -0.86 19.32 18.65
CA GLY A 87 0.15 20.36 18.90
C GLY A 87 1.18 19.85 19.90
N GLY A 88 2.44 20.27 19.78
CA GLY A 88 3.44 19.87 20.76
C GLY A 88 3.87 18.39 20.69
N THR A 89 4.54 17.97 21.75
CA THR A 89 4.80 16.55 22.07
C THR A 89 3.51 15.88 22.56
N PRO A 90 3.41 14.55 22.56
CA PRO A 90 2.28 13.85 23.18
C PRO A 90 2.09 14.29 24.63
N ALA A 91 0.83 14.41 25.07
CA ALA A 91 0.51 14.80 26.44
C ALA A 91 0.90 13.69 27.44
N GLU A 92 0.66 12.44 27.04
CA GLU A 92 1.14 11.24 27.71
C GLU A 92 1.99 10.47 26.72
N TRP A 93 3.20 10.12 27.14
CA TRP A 93 4.11 9.32 26.32
C TRP A 93 3.79 7.83 26.49
N ASP A 94 3.66 7.13 25.37
CA ASP A 94 3.46 5.68 25.32
C ASP A 94 4.49 5.06 24.36
N ASP A 95 5.39 4.26 24.91
CA ASP A 95 6.46 3.60 24.15
C ASP A 95 5.92 2.62 23.10
N ASN A 96 4.71 2.07 23.28
CA ASN A 96 4.12 1.15 22.31
C ASN A 96 3.73 1.82 20.99
N LYS A 97 3.64 3.15 20.97
CA LYS A 97 3.33 3.95 19.78
C LYS A 97 4.59 4.42 19.04
N VAL A 98 5.78 4.01 19.47
CA VAL A 98 7.03 4.26 18.77
C VAL A 98 7.17 3.24 17.64
N ALA A 99 6.88 3.67 16.41
CA ALA A 99 7.03 2.83 15.22
C ALA A 99 8.51 2.64 14.83
N ALA A 100 9.33 3.68 15.02
CA ALA A 100 10.77 3.61 14.86
C ALA A 100 11.47 4.70 15.69
N LYS A 101 12.69 4.40 16.14
CA LYS A 101 13.59 5.34 16.80
C LYS A 101 15.00 5.13 16.25
N VAL A 102 15.59 6.17 15.68
CA VAL A 102 16.91 6.14 15.03
C VAL A 102 17.79 7.22 15.63
N SER A 103 18.96 6.84 16.13
CA SER A 103 19.96 7.83 16.57
C SER A 103 20.81 8.26 15.38
N ALA A 104 20.83 9.54 15.08
CA ALA A 104 21.52 10.12 13.93
C ALA A 104 22.51 11.19 14.38
N GLU A 105 23.73 11.15 13.83
CA GLU A 105 24.80 12.07 14.16
C GLU A 105 24.48 13.51 13.74
N VAL A 106 24.82 14.47 14.59
CA VAL A 106 24.78 15.90 14.29
C VAL A 106 26.07 16.30 13.59
N ARG A 107 25.94 16.86 12.39
CA ARG A 107 27.02 17.51 11.67
C ARG A 107 26.90 19.01 11.81
N ALA A 108 27.99 19.66 12.21
CA ALA A 108 28.07 21.11 12.28
C ALA A 108 28.21 21.72 10.88
N LEU A 109 27.39 22.71 10.57
CA LEU A 109 27.45 23.51 9.36
C LEU A 109 28.35 24.73 9.58
N PRO A 110 29.10 25.18 8.54
CA PRO A 110 29.94 26.37 8.66
C PRO A 110 29.15 27.68 8.50
N TRP A 111 27.83 27.61 8.28
CA TRP A 111 26.91 28.74 8.18
C TRP A 111 25.62 28.47 8.95
N ASP A 112 24.88 29.53 9.28
CA ASP A 112 23.57 29.40 9.92
C ASP A 112 22.45 29.13 8.91
N VAL A 113 21.56 28.21 9.27
CA VAL A 113 20.30 27.97 8.59
C VAL A 113 19.21 28.69 9.38
N GLU A 114 18.77 29.86 8.89
CA GLU A 114 17.86 30.75 9.61
C GLU A 114 16.51 30.10 9.94
N SER A 115 15.95 29.29 9.04
CA SER A 115 14.64 28.67 9.23
C SER A 115 14.75 27.15 9.22
N PHE A 116 14.12 26.51 10.21
CA PHE A 116 14.08 25.05 10.30
C PHE A 116 13.60 24.46 8.97
N THR A 117 14.38 23.52 8.45
CA THR A 117 14.20 22.97 7.11
C THR A 117 14.28 21.46 7.18
N ILE A 118 13.26 20.80 6.65
CA ILE A 118 13.27 19.37 6.37
C ILE A 118 13.42 19.23 4.87
N VAL A 119 14.23 18.27 4.43
CA VAL A 119 14.37 17.89 3.02
C VAL A 119 14.30 16.37 2.88
N ILE A 120 13.85 15.92 1.72
CA ILE A 120 14.07 14.55 1.27
C ILE A 120 15.14 14.62 0.18
N GLY A 121 16.30 14.04 0.43
CA GLY A 121 17.48 14.16 -0.42
C GLY A 121 18.22 12.84 -0.60
N GLY A 122 19.23 12.81 -1.49
CA GLY A 122 19.96 11.58 -1.80
C GLY A 122 19.04 10.50 -2.38
N LEU A 123 18.13 10.90 -3.27
CA LEU A 123 17.16 10.01 -3.91
C LEU A 123 17.87 8.90 -4.69
N SER A 124 17.38 7.69 -4.52
CA SER A 124 17.74 6.51 -5.30
C SER A 124 16.48 5.70 -5.62
N ASN A 125 16.63 4.62 -6.39
CA ASN A 125 15.51 3.72 -6.67
C ASN A 125 15.02 3.00 -5.41
N THR A 126 15.86 2.83 -4.40
CA THR A 126 15.59 1.98 -3.23
C THR A 126 15.48 2.76 -1.94
N GLY A 127 15.59 4.09 -1.96
CA GLY A 127 15.54 4.88 -0.74
C GLY A 127 15.98 6.32 -0.91
N ALA A 128 15.96 7.04 0.20
CA ALA A 128 16.42 8.42 0.30
C ALA A 128 16.83 8.73 1.75
N ASN A 129 17.16 9.99 2.01
CA ASN A 129 17.45 10.50 3.34
C ASN A 129 16.46 11.62 3.69
N ILE A 130 15.96 11.60 4.93
CA ILE A 130 15.27 12.74 5.53
C ILE A 130 16.30 13.56 6.28
N GLY A 131 16.55 14.78 5.79
CA GLY A 131 17.52 15.71 6.35
C GLY A 131 16.84 16.82 7.15
N PHE A 132 17.43 17.19 8.28
CA PHE A 132 17.01 18.28 9.16
C PHE A 132 18.13 19.32 9.23
N PHE A 133 17.77 20.60 9.07
CA PHE A 133 18.71 21.71 9.09
C PHE A 133 18.14 22.90 9.86
N TRP A 134 18.87 23.36 10.88
CA TRP A 134 18.54 24.60 11.59
C TRP A 134 19.73 25.08 12.41
N GLU A 135 19.92 26.40 12.52
CA GLU A 135 21.15 26.96 13.09
C GLU A 135 22.35 26.33 12.37
N LYS A 136 23.28 25.72 13.11
CA LYS A 136 24.46 25.04 12.55
C LYS A 136 24.32 23.53 12.59
N SER A 137 23.14 22.99 12.90
CA SER A 137 22.94 21.56 13.02
C SER A 137 22.40 20.98 11.72
N SER A 138 23.02 19.90 11.25
CA SER A 138 22.55 19.04 10.18
C SER A 138 22.45 17.60 10.67
N VAL A 139 21.28 16.99 10.52
CA VAL A 139 21.01 15.60 10.89
C VAL A 139 20.35 14.90 9.70
N SER A 140 20.69 13.64 9.46
CA SER A 140 20.16 12.88 8.33
C SER A 140 19.81 11.46 8.77
N VAL A 141 18.61 11.00 8.42
CA VAL A 141 18.17 9.62 8.64
C VAL A 141 17.89 8.95 7.30
N PRO A 142 18.56 7.84 6.96
CA PRO A 142 18.24 7.09 5.76
C PRO A 142 16.93 6.33 5.91
N PHE A 143 16.21 6.16 4.81
CA PHE A 143 15.10 5.23 4.72
C PHE A 143 15.08 4.53 3.36
N GLU A 144 14.61 3.29 3.35
CA GLU A 144 14.52 2.43 2.17
C GLU A 144 13.07 2.15 1.79
N VAL A 145 12.81 2.01 0.50
CA VAL A 145 11.48 1.78 -0.08
C VAL A 145 11.46 0.46 -0.88
N PRO A 146 10.33 -0.26 -0.94
CA PRO A 146 10.24 -1.61 -1.50
C PRO A 146 10.11 -1.62 -3.04
N THR A 147 10.83 -0.73 -3.74
CA THR A 147 10.66 -0.51 -5.19
C THR A 147 10.84 -1.78 -6.01
N ASP A 148 11.87 -2.58 -5.73
CA ASP A 148 12.14 -3.81 -6.47
C ASP A 148 11.01 -4.83 -6.31
N ALA A 149 10.53 -5.04 -5.08
CA ALA A 149 9.43 -5.94 -4.79
C ALA A 149 8.12 -5.49 -5.48
N LEU A 150 7.83 -4.19 -5.45
CA LEU A 150 6.64 -3.62 -6.11
C LEU A 150 6.73 -3.72 -7.64
N ALA A 151 7.89 -3.37 -8.22
CA ALA A 151 8.12 -3.44 -9.65
C ALA A 151 8.07 -4.88 -10.15
N SER A 152 8.77 -5.80 -9.49
CA SER A 152 8.79 -7.22 -9.85
C SER A 152 7.40 -7.83 -9.79
N LYS A 153 6.65 -7.58 -8.71
CA LYS A 153 5.26 -8.03 -8.59
C LYS A 153 4.37 -7.50 -9.72
N SER A 154 4.54 -6.22 -10.09
CA SER A 154 3.78 -5.63 -11.20
C SER A 154 4.15 -6.26 -12.54
N ILE A 155 5.44 -6.51 -12.79
CA ILE A 155 5.92 -7.14 -14.02
C ILE A 155 5.41 -8.57 -14.11
N GLU A 156 5.54 -9.35 -13.04
CA GLU A 156 5.05 -10.73 -12.97
C GLU A 156 3.55 -10.80 -13.27
N ALA A 157 2.74 -9.91 -12.67
CA ALA A 157 1.31 -9.86 -12.91
C ALA A 157 0.97 -9.56 -14.37
N VAL A 158 1.66 -8.59 -15.00
CA VAL A 158 1.43 -8.24 -16.42
C VAL A 158 1.87 -9.38 -17.35
N MET A 159 3.03 -9.97 -17.09
CA MET A 159 3.60 -11.02 -17.94
C MET A 159 2.88 -12.37 -17.79
N ALA A 160 2.19 -12.61 -16.67
CA ALA A 160 1.33 -13.77 -16.49
C ALA A 160 0.05 -13.72 -17.36
N GLY A 161 -0.31 -12.54 -17.88
CA GLY A 161 -1.55 -12.32 -18.62
C GLY A 161 -2.77 -12.22 -17.69
N PRO A 162 -4.00 -12.19 -18.26
CA PRO A 162 -5.21 -12.02 -17.47
C PRO A 162 -5.42 -13.17 -16.47
N SER A 163 -5.82 -12.82 -15.26
CA SER A 163 -6.27 -13.76 -14.23
C SER A 163 -7.57 -14.47 -14.63
N GLY A 164 -7.87 -15.59 -13.97
CA GLY A 164 -9.14 -16.31 -14.18
C GLY A 164 -10.36 -15.42 -13.90
N ASN A 165 -10.26 -14.49 -12.93
CA ASN A 165 -11.32 -13.52 -12.65
C ASN A 165 -11.50 -12.49 -13.78
N GLU A 166 -10.41 -12.00 -14.38
CA GLU A 166 -10.50 -11.07 -15.51
C GLU A 166 -11.08 -11.75 -16.76
N TYR A 167 -10.66 -12.99 -17.04
CA TYR A 167 -11.31 -13.81 -18.08
C TYR A 167 -12.79 -14.04 -17.80
N PHE A 168 -13.16 -14.37 -16.55
CA PHE A 168 -14.54 -14.57 -16.14
C PHE A 168 -15.37 -13.29 -16.30
N SER A 169 -14.87 -12.13 -15.84
CA SER A 169 -15.55 -10.84 -15.97
C SER A 169 -15.74 -10.46 -17.44
N ALA A 170 -14.73 -10.65 -18.28
CA ALA A 170 -14.83 -10.40 -19.72
C ALA A 170 -15.86 -11.32 -20.39
N ALA A 171 -15.82 -12.61 -20.08
CA ALA A 171 -16.76 -13.60 -20.62
C ALA A 171 -18.20 -13.32 -20.21
N SER A 172 -18.44 -13.06 -18.92
CA SER A 172 -19.76 -12.77 -18.38
C SER A 172 -20.35 -11.50 -19.01
N TYR A 173 -19.55 -10.44 -19.11
CA TYR A 173 -19.99 -9.19 -19.76
C TYR A 173 -20.35 -9.41 -21.24
N TYR A 174 -19.55 -10.18 -21.98
CA TYR A 174 -19.84 -10.47 -23.39
C TYR A 174 -21.11 -11.30 -23.55
N PHE A 175 -21.29 -12.30 -22.69
CA PHE A 175 -22.49 -13.14 -22.68
C PHE A 175 -23.75 -12.32 -22.35
N GLU A 176 -23.73 -11.57 -21.25
CA GLU A 176 -24.87 -10.78 -20.77
C GLU A 176 -25.23 -9.63 -21.71
N SER A 177 -24.23 -9.03 -22.35
CA SER A 177 -24.43 -7.95 -23.32
C SER A 177 -24.78 -8.45 -24.74
N GLY A 178 -24.95 -9.76 -24.94
CA GLY A 178 -25.26 -10.34 -26.25
C GLY A 178 -24.18 -10.07 -27.31
N LYS A 179 -22.91 -10.01 -26.90
CA LYS A 179 -21.76 -9.81 -27.80
C LYS A 179 -21.30 -11.15 -28.40
N ASP A 180 -20.10 -11.15 -28.96
CA ASP A 180 -19.44 -12.30 -29.58
C ASP A 180 -19.34 -13.49 -28.60
N LEU A 181 -20.13 -14.54 -28.87
CA LEU A 181 -20.22 -15.72 -28.02
C LEU A 181 -18.99 -16.64 -28.15
N ASP A 182 -18.29 -16.64 -29.29
CA ASP A 182 -17.06 -17.43 -29.45
C ASP A 182 -15.96 -16.87 -28.55
N LYS A 183 -15.87 -15.53 -28.43
CA LYS A 183 -14.97 -14.88 -27.45
C LYS A 183 -15.39 -15.15 -26.01
N ALA A 184 -16.69 -15.04 -25.70
CA ALA A 184 -17.19 -15.36 -24.37
C ALA A 184 -16.85 -16.80 -23.98
N LYS A 185 -17.02 -17.74 -24.92
CA LYS A 185 -16.65 -19.15 -24.77
C LYS A 185 -15.15 -19.32 -24.50
N GLY A 186 -14.30 -18.74 -25.35
CA GLY A 186 -12.85 -18.87 -25.19
C GLY A 186 -12.34 -18.32 -23.86
N TRP A 187 -12.93 -17.24 -23.35
CA TRP A 187 -12.55 -16.66 -22.06
C TRP A 187 -13.13 -17.42 -20.87
N ILE A 188 -14.39 -17.86 -20.92
CA ILE A 188 -14.95 -18.62 -19.79
C ILE A 188 -14.24 -19.97 -19.61
N ASP A 189 -13.82 -20.60 -20.72
CA ASP A 189 -13.07 -21.86 -20.68
C ASP A 189 -11.73 -21.67 -19.99
N LYS A 190 -10.98 -20.63 -20.36
CA LYS A 190 -9.74 -20.26 -19.67
C LYS A 190 -9.96 -19.94 -18.19
N ALA A 191 -11.03 -19.21 -17.85
CA ALA A 191 -11.34 -18.89 -16.46
C ALA A 191 -11.58 -20.14 -15.61
N VAL A 192 -12.37 -21.09 -16.13
CA VAL A 192 -12.66 -22.37 -15.46
C VAL A 192 -11.43 -23.26 -15.37
N GLU A 193 -10.56 -23.27 -16.39
CA GLU A 193 -9.28 -23.99 -16.36
C GLU A 193 -8.34 -23.46 -15.27
N MET A 194 -8.30 -22.13 -15.09
CA MET A 194 -7.48 -21.49 -14.06
C MET A 194 -8.03 -21.65 -12.64
N ASN A 195 -9.30 -22.04 -12.48
CA ASN A 195 -9.89 -22.32 -11.18
C ASN A 195 -11.01 -23.37 -11.27
N GLU A 196 -10.63 -24.64 -11.16
CA GLU A 196 -11.57 -25.75 -11.20
C GLU A 196 -12.48 -25.87 -9.96
N ASN A 197 -12.28 -25.05 -8.94
CA ASN A 197 -13.17 -25.00 -7.77
C ASN A 197 -14.21 -23.87 -7.86
N ALA A 198 -14.16 -23.05 -8.92
CA ALA A 198 -15.07 -21.94 -9.13
C ALA A 198 -16.39 -22.40 -9.79
N PHE A 199 -17.29 -23.01 -9.00
CA PHE A 199 -18.58 -23.49 -9.51
C PHE A 199 -19.42 -22.37 -10.17
N TRP A 200 -19.27 -21.11 -9.76
CA TRP A 200 -19.95 -19.98 -10.38
C TRP A 200 -19.45 -19.68 -11.81
N MET A 201 -18.16 -19.87 -12.07
CA MET A 201 -17.59 -19.74 -13.42
C MET A 201 -18.11 -20.86 -14.33
N MET A 202 -18.11 -22.10 -13.81
CA MET A 202 -18.67 -23.26 -14.53
C MET A 202 -20.17 -23.09 -14.82
N ARG A 203 -20.90 -22.44 -13.91
CA ARG A 203 -22.30 -22.12 -14.13
C ARG A 203 -22.46 -21.20 -15.34
N VAL A 204 -21.70 -20.11 -15.42
CA VAL A 204 -21.72 -19.21 -16.59
C VAL A 204 -21.24 -19.93 -17.85
N GLN A 205 -20.23 -20.80 -17.75
CA GLN A 205 -19.78 -21.66 -18.86
C GLN A 205 -20.94 -22.48 -19.44
N SER A 206 -21.72 -23.15 -18.58
CA SER A 206 -22.89 -23.92 -19.01
C SER A 206 -23.93 -23.08 -19.74
N LEU A 207 -24.16 -21.85 -19.29
CA LEU A 207 -25.12 -20.93 -19.90
C LEU A 207 -24.64 -20.42 -21.26
N ILE A 208 -23.35 -20.11 -21.39
CA ILE A 208 -22.74 -19.71 -22.66
C ILE A 208 -22.87 -20.86 -23.67
N TYR A 209 -22.49 -22.08 -23.28
CA TYR A 209 -22.59 -23.26 -24.14
C TYR A 209 -24.02 -23.53 -24.59
N ALA A 210 -24.99 -23.46 -23.66
CA ALA A 210 -26.40 -23.64 -24.00
C ALA A 210 -26.89 -22.57 -24.99
N LYS A 211 -26.49 -21.31 -24.81
CA LYS A 211 -26.84 -20.21 -25.72
C LYS A 211 -26.25 -20.38 -27.12
N MET A 212 -25.08 -21.01 -27.22
CA MET A 212 -24.43 -21.36 -28.48
C MET A 212 -25.01 -22.62 -29.13
N GLY A 213 -25.95 -23.32 -28.48
CA GLY A 213 -26.54 -24.58 -28.95
C GLY A 213 -25.69 -25.82 -28.67
N ASP A 214 -24.60 -25.70 -27.90
CA ASP A 214 -23.81 -26.84 -27.42
C ASP A 214 -24.43 -27.41 -26.14
N THR A 215 -25.55 -28.12 -26.30
CA THR A 215 -26.28 -28.72 -25.17
C THR A 215 -25.42 -29.76 -24.43
N LYS A 216 -24.57 -30.51 -25.14
CA LYS A 216 -23.72 -31.53 -24.52
C LYS A 216 -22.69 -30.89 -23.60
N GLY A 217 -21.96 -29.89 -24.08
CA GLY A 217 -21.01 -29.13 -23.27
C GLY A 217 -21.71 -28.44 -22.10
N ALA A 218 -22.89 -27.85 -22.32
CA ALA A 218 -23.66 -27.18 -21.28
C ALA A 218 -23.99 -28.12 -20.11
N ILE A 219 -24.45 -29.33 -20.41
CA ILE A 219 -24.74 -30.37 -19.42
C ILE A 219 -23.48 -30.76 -18.65
N GLU A 220 -22.35 -30.97 -19.33
CA GLU A 220 -21.09 -31.35 -18.69
C GLU A 220 -20.60 -30.27 -17.72
N ALA A 221 -20.59 -29.00 -18.15
CA ALA A 221 -20.22 -27.86 -17.31
C ALA A 221 -21.17 -27.68 -16.10
N ALA A 222 -22.48 -27.81 -16.30
CA ALA A 222 -23.46 -27.69 -15.22
C ALA A 222 -23.36 -28.84 -14.20
N LYS A 223 -23.03 -30.07 -14.64
CA LYS A 223 -22.77 -31.21 -13.74
C LYS A 223 -21.53 -30.97 -12.88
N ARG A 224 -20.45 -30.44 -13.46
CA ARG A 224 -19.24 -30.06 -12.70
C ARG A 224 -19.56 -28.96 -11.69
N SER A 225 -20.23 -27.89 -12.13
CA SER A 225 -20.67 -26.80 -11.26
C SER A 225 -21.52 -27.32 -10.09
N LEU A 226 -22.49 -28.20 -10.36
CA LEU A 226 -23.33 -28.81 -9.35
C LEU A 226 -22.53 -29.62 -8.32
N ALA A 227 -21.58 -30.44 -8.76
CA ALA A 227 -20.77 -31.26 -7.87
C ALA A 227 -19.93 -30.40 -6.91
N VAL A 228 -19.26 -29.38 -7.44
CA VAL A 228 -18.43 -28.45 -6.65
C VAL A 228 -19.30 -27.59 -5.73
N ALA A 229 -20.46 -27.12 -6.19
CA ALA A 229 -21.41 -26.36 -5.36
C ALA A 229 -21.96 -27.20 -4.19
N LYS A 230 -22.27 -28.48 -4.41
CA LYS A 230 -22.68 -29.41 -3.34
C LYS A 230 -21.57 -29.60 -2.31
N ALA A 231 -20.33 -29.82 -2.76
CA ALA A 231 -19.19 -29.98 -1.86
C ALA A 231 -18.93 -28.71 -1.04
N ALA A 232 -19.19 -27.53 -1.62
CA ALA A 232 -19.10 -26.23 -0.95
C ALA A 232 -20.32 -25.89 -0.07
N GLY A 233 -21.37 -26.72 -0.02
CA GLY A 233 -22.60 -26.45 0.72
C GLY A 233 -23.40 -25.24 0.19
N ASN A 234 -23.29 -24.92 -1.10
CA ASN A 234 -23.96 -23.76 -1.70
C ASN A 234 -25.27 -24.14 -2.39
N ASP A 235 -26.38 -24.03 -1.66
CA ASP A 235 -27.70 -24.47 -2.13
C ASP A 235 -28.25 -23.68 -3.34
N ASP A 236 -27.88 -22.41 -3.50
CA ASP A 236 -28.34 -21.59 -4.62
C ASP A 236 -27.80 -22.11 -5.95
N TYR A 237 -26.49 -22.37 -6.02
CA TYR A 237 -25.89 -22.93 -7.23
C TYR A 237 -26.30 -24.38 -7.43
N VAL A 238 -26.57 -25.14 -6.37
CA VAL A 238 -27.18 -26.47 -6.50
C VAL A 238 -28.53 -26.37 -7.19
N ARG A 239 -29.40 -25.47 -6.74
CA ARG A 239 -30.73 -25.24 -7.32
C ARG A 239 -30.65 -24.76 -8.77
N MET A 240 -29.82 -23.76 -9.06
CA MET A 240 -29.68 -23.21 -10.42
C MET A 240 -29.15 -24.24 -11.42
N ASN A 241 -28.12 -25.00 -11.06
CA ASN A 241 -27.59 -26.04 -11.95
C ASN A 241 -28.58 -27.19 -12.12
N SER A 242 -29.25 -27.62 -11.06
CA SER A 242 -30.26 -28.69 -11.15
C SER A 242 -31.43 -28.30 -12.04
N ALA A 243 -31.88 -27.05 -11.98
CA ALA A 243 -32.93 -26.52 -12.84
C ALA A 243 -32.53 -26.58 -14.32
N SER A 244 -31.33 -26.09 -14.68
CA SER A 244 -30.84 -26.13 -16.07
C SER A 244 -30.61 -27.58 -16.54
N LEU A 245 -30.08 -28.46 -15.71
CA LEU A 245 -29.91 -29.88 -16.07
C LEU A 245 -31.24 -30.58 -16.34
N LYS A 246 -32.28 -30.29 -15.55
CA LYS A 246 -33.64 -30.79 -15.78
C LYS A 246 -34.22 -30.24 -17.08
N GLU A 247 -34.07 -28.93 -17.33
CA GLU A 247 -34.50 -28.28 -18.56
C GLU A 247 -33.86 -28.91 -19.80
N TRP A 248 -32.57 -29.26 -19.72
CA TRP A 248 -31.82 -29.90 -20.80
C TRP A 248 -31.95 -31.44 -20.83
N GLY A 249 -32.84 -32.03 -20.03
CA GLY A 249 -33.13 -33.48 -20.05
C GLY A 249 -32.00 -34.37 -19.50
N ALA A 250 -31.15 -33.84 -18.62
CA ALA A 250 -29.94 -34.49 -18.11
C ALA A 250 -29.98 -34.82 -16.61
N MET A 251 -31.17 -34.75 -16.00
CA MET A 251 -31.46 -35.04 -14.59
C MET A 251 -32.72 -35.87 -14.46
#